data_AF-A0A495UIP1-F1
#
_entry.id   AF-A0A495UIP1-F1
#
_cell.length_a   1.000
_cell.length_b   1.000
_cell.length_c   1.000
_cell.angle_alpha   90.00
_cell.angle_beta   90.00
_cell.angle_gamma   90.00
#
_symmetry.space_group_name_H-M   'P 1'
#
loop_
_entity.id
_entity.type
_entity.pdbx_description
1 polymer ?
#
loop_
_entity_poly.entity_id
_entity_poly.type
_entity_poly.pdbx_seq_one_letter_code
_entity_poly.pdbx_strand_id
1 'polypeptide(L)'
;MPANTDVVLLCIHGIGRQRQGETAADVARAVALGAESIKARFESLDDGDDDHTGPRLRFTLDDGQTVTLRFHDGWWDEQVVAPAMRVPLWWALRVTPFVLWNTAALWAFDLDELQSRRFGAGHAARVLLPFLAMVACFFLAPLAIVVALVALVLSWPVPAVRRGIRRVLVDWLGDAWSYRSNLLDESVVQRLTDAATDAASDGATVMLVGHSQGGEIGRRVALDAPVASSVWVGSGESQLSALRVLQRSRWLPPVLVLAAVLFPPLFALVASRGWDLVRGAVGLPFVLLCATGADDLDGAWAFVGTALGSAALDLLVVGVIVALAALIARAARPPADLLQQPAGQVMVVKSLLDPVCLGPNAGEALVRYVPLSRPREWLLEHVRYFDKKETGLAVLEAVFGSAALPSEPYAPRVAPWVYAVAAVAAIVSVAGQWWLGSAMLAVVF
;
A
#
# COMPACT_ATOMS: atom_id res chain seq x y z
N MET A 1 -17.16 2.64 -27.92
CA MET A 1 -16.98 1.28 -28.47
C MET A 1 -18.07 1.01 -29.51
N PRO A 2 -17.82 0.19 -30.54
CA PRO A 2 -18.86 -0.22 -31.50
C PRO A 2 -19.95 -1.05 -30.80
N ALA A 3 -21.17 -1.06 -31.37
CA ALA A 3 -22.28 -1.87 -30.88
C ALA A 3 -21.94 -3.37 -31.02
N ASN A 4 -22.15 -4.16 -29.95
CA ASN A 4 -21.74 -5.57 -29.81
C ASN A 4 -20.22 -5.79 -29.75
N THR A 5 -19.58 -5.27 -28.70
CA THR A 5 -18.18 -5.59 -28.39
C THR A 5 -18.13 -6.84 -27.50
N ASP A 6 -17.25 -7.77 -27.84
CA ASP A 6 -16.90 -8.92 -27.00
C ASP A 6 -15.64 -8.57 -26.21
N VAL A 7 -15.73 -8.67 -24.88
CA VAL A 7 -14.67 -8.27 -23.96
C VAL A 7 -14.28 -9.48 -23.12
N VAL A 8 -13.00 -9.82 -23.14
CA VAL A 8 -12.42 -10.86 -22.28
C VAL A 8 -11.83 -10.18 -21.05
N LEU A 9 -12.35 -10.53 -19.88
CA LEU A 9 -11.85 -10.13 -18.57
C LEU A 9 -10.92 -11.24 -18.04
N LEU A 10 -9.61 -11.07 -18.19
CA LEU A 10 -8.64 -11.98 -17.59
C LEU A 10 -8.47 -11.64 -16.10
N CYS A 11 -8.99 -12.51 -15.25
CA CYS A 11 -9.16 -12.33 -13.82
C CYS A 11 -7.99 -12.97 -13.07
N ILE A 12 -7.13 -12.16 -12.46
CA ILE A 12 -5.87 -12.61 -11.84
C ILE A 12 -5.99 -12.54 -10.31
N HIS A 13 -5.88 -13.69 -9.67
CA HIS A 13 -6.00 -13.80 -8.22
C HIS A 13 -4.73 -13.37 -7.48
N GLY A 14 -4.91 -13.02 -6.20
CA GLY A 14 -3.83 -12.67 -5.27
C GLY A 14 -3.39 -13.83 -4.37
N ILE A 15 -2.80 -13.49 -3.22
CA ILE A 15 -2.29 -14.43 -2.22
C ILE A 15 -3.42 -15.28 -1.63
N GLY A 16 -3.17 -16.56 -1.41
CA GLY A 16 -4.01 -17.43 -0.58
C GLY A 16 -4.34 -18.80 -1.16
N ARG A 17 -3.76 -19.17 -2.32
CA ARG A 17 -4.11 -20.34 -3.13
C ARG A 17 -5.62 -20.48 -3.34
N GLN A 18 -6.09 -20.01 -4.48
CA GLN A 18 -7.51 -20.07 -4.81
C GLN A 18 -7.83 -21.32 -5.62
N ARG A 19 -9.10 -21.72 -5.62
CA ARG A 19 -9.56 -22.75 -6.54
C ARG A 19 -9.59 -22.17 -7.94
N GLN A 20 -9.25 -22.99 -8.94
CA GLN A 20 -9.44 -22.63 -10.34
C GLN A 20 -10.91 -22.23 -10.57
N GLY A 21 -11.11 -21.10 -11.23
CA GLY A 21 -12.39 -20.44 -11.52
C GLY A 21 -12.90 -19.48 -10.43
N GLU A 22 -12.28 -19.44 -9.24
CA GLU A 22 -12.80 -18.69 -8.09
C GLU A 22 -12.75 -17.17 -8.30
N THR A 23 -11.63 -16.61 -8.76
CA THR A 23 -11.55 -15.16 -9.03
C THR A 23 -12.47 -14.75 -10.17
N ALA A 24 -12.51 -15.51 -11.27
CA ALA A 24 -13.44 -15.22 -12.37
C ALA A 24 -14.91 -15.17 -11.90
N ALA A 25 -15.32 -16.12 -11.06
CA ALA A 25 -16.66 -16.16 -10.47
C ALA A 25 -16.92 -14.98 -9.51
N ASP A 26 -15.93 -14.61 -8.70
CA ASP A 26 -16.02 -13.47 -7.77
C ASP A 26 -16.14 -12.14 -8.53
N VAL A 27 -15.33 -11.94 -9.58
CA VAL A 27 -15.41 -10.74 -10.43
C VAL A 27 -16.77 -10.68 -11.13
N ALA A 28 -17.25 -11.80 -11.69
CA ALA A 28 -18.56 -11.86 -12.33
C ALA A 28 -19.71 -11.52 -11.36
N ARG A 29 -19.65 -12.06 -10.13
CA ARG A 29 -20.61 -11.72 -9.07
C ARG A 29 -20.56 -10.23 -8.73
N ALA A 30 -19.38 -9.66 -8.56
CA ALA A 30 -19.23 -8.23 -8.27
C ALA A 30 -19.83 -7.38 -9.40
N VAL A 31 -19.53 -7.71 -10.66
CA VAL A 31 -20.08 -7.04 -11.85
C VAL A 31 -21.61 -7.13 -11.87
N ALA A 32 -22.20 -8.29 -11.59
CA ALA A 32 -23.65 -8.43 -11.49
C ALA A 32 -24.25 -7.53 -10.41
N LEU A 33 -23.66 -7.48 -9.20
CA LEU A 33 -24.08 -6.55 -8.14
C LEU A 33 -23.98 -5.08 -8.57
N GLY A 34 -22.94 -4.73 -9.32
CA GLY A 34 -22.77 -3.41 -9.92
C GLY A 34 -23.88 -3.08 -10.91
N ALA A 35 -24.13 -3.99 -11.86
CA ALA A 35 -25.17 -3.85 -12.88
C ALA A 35 -26.58 -3.72 -12.28
N GLU A 36 -26.91 -4.53 -11.27
CA GLU A 36 -28.18 -4.43 -10.53
C GLU A 36 -28.35 -3.05 -9.91
N SER A 37 -27.28 -2.46 -9.37
CA SER A 37 -27.34 -1.17 -8.68
C SER A 37 -27.62 0.01 -9.61
N ILE A 38 -27.27 -0.10 -10.90
CA ILE A 38 -27.61 0.87 -11.96
C ILE A 38 -28.80 0.42 -12.80
N LYS A 39 -29.49 -0.67 -12.40
CA LYS A 39 -30.64 -1.25 -13.11
C LYS A 39 -30.34 -1.68 -14.56
N ALA A 40 -29.08 -1.96 -14.87
CA ALA A 40 -28.71 -2.50 -16.18
C ALA A 40 -29.29 -3.92 -16.35
N ARG A 41 -29.63 -4.28 -17.58
CA ARG A 41 -30.10 -5.64 -17.90
C ARG A 41 -28.89 -6.54 -18.12
N PHE A 42 -28.91 -7.73 -17.51
CA PHE A 42 -27.88 -8.72 -17.76
C PHE A 42 -28.47 -10.13 -17.89
N GLU A 43 -27.84 -10.94 -18.73
CA GLU A 43 -28.26 -12.30 -19.05
C GLU A 43 -27.02 -13.21 -19.00
N SER A 44 -27.15 -14.37 -18.34
CA SER A 44 -26.13 -15.43 -18.42
C SER A 44 -26.25 -16.13 -19.76
N LEU A 45 -25.13 -16.23 -20.48
CA LEU A 45 -25.06 -17.01 -21.72
C LEU A 45 -24.56 -18.41 -21.38
N ASP A 46 -24.98 -19.40 -22.16
CA ASP A 46 -24.44 -20.76 -22.02
C ASP A 46 -22.92 -20.73 -22.26
N ASP A 47 -22.18 -21.36 -21.35
CA ASP A 47 -20.77 -21.65 -21.53
C ASP A 47 -20.68 -22.60 -22.74
N GLY A 48 -20.14 -22.12 -23.86
CA GLY A 48 -19.75 -23.02 -24.93
C GLY A 48 -18.69 -24.01 -24.41
N ASP A 49 -18.39 -25.06 -25.20
CA ASP A 49 -17.35 -26.07 -24.92
C ASP A 49 -15.90 -25.52 -24.75
N ASP A 50 -15.72 -24.21 -24.53
CA ASP A 50 -14.42 -23.58 -24.30
C ASP A 50 -13.89 -23.96 -22.91
N ASP A 51 -12.71 -24.59 -22.88
CA ASP A 51 -11.94 -25.02 -21.70
C ASP A 51 -11.51 -23.87 -20.75
N HIS A 52 -11.94 -22.63 -21.01
CA HIS A 52 -11.57 -21.45 -20.24
C HIS A 52 -12.62 -21.16 -19.16
N THR A 53 -12.32 -21.63 -17.96
CA THR A 53 -13.19 -21.80 -16.79
C THR A 53 -13.71 -20.51 -16.15
N GLY A 54 -14.66 -19.81 -16.80
CA GLY A 54 -15.45 -18.79 -16.12
C GLY A 54 -16.71 -18.37 -16.88
N PRO A 55 -17.65 -17.70 -16.18
CA PRO A 55 -18.98 -17.42 -16.70
C PRO A 55 -18.95 -16.48 -17.90
N ARG A 56 -20.00 -16.51 -18.72
CA ARG A 56 -20.23 -15.55 -19.79
C ARG A 56 -21.52 -14.75 -19.57
N LEU A 57 -21.42 -13.43 -19.58
CA LEU A 57 -22.54 -12.54 -19.29
C LEU A 57 -22.73 -11.50 -20.40
N ARG A 58 -23.98 -11.28 -20.83
CA ARG A 58 -24.34 -10.17 -21.73
C ARG A 58 -24.95 -9.04 -20.92
N PHE A 59 -24.44 -7.82 -21.11
CA PHE A 59 -24.93 -6.61 -20.45
C PHE A 59 -25.51 -5.64 -21.47
N THR A 60 -26.66 -5.06 -21.15
CA THR A 60 -27.31 -4.01 -21.93
C THR A 60 -27.64 -2.83 -21.03
N LEU A 61 -27.08 -1.67 -21.36
CA LEU A 61 -27.37 -0.39 -20.71
C LEU A 61 -28.71 0.21 -21.22
N ASP A 62 -29.23 1.20 -20.50
CA ASP A 62 -30.50 1.87 -20.83
C ASP A 62 -30.49 2.60 -22.18
N ASP A 63 -29.31 3.03 -22.64
CA ASP A 63 -29.10 3.64 -23.96
C ASP A 63 -29.06 2.60 -25.11
N GLY A 64 -29.19 1.31 -24.79
CA GLY A 64 -29.15 0.19 -25.73
C GLY A 64 -27.75 -0.36 -26.01
N GLN A 65 -26.69 0.23 -25.44
CA GLN A 65 -25.34 -0.29 -25.61
C GLN A 65 -25.24 -1.70 -25.02
N THR A 66 -24.82 -2.66 -25.84
CA THR A 66 -24.69 -4.07 -25.44
C THR A 66 -23.25 -4.54 -25.56
N VAL A 67 -22.76 -5.21 -24.52
CA VAL A 67 -21.41 -5.79 -24.42
C VAL A 67 -21.54 -7.22 -23.89
N THR A 68 -20.75 -8.14 -24.45
CA THR A 68 -20.59 -9.49 -23.90
C THR A 68 -19.28 -9.55 -23.13
N LEU A 69 -19.35 -9.96 -21.86
CA LEU A 69 -18.20 -10.17 -20.99
C LEU A 69 -17.95 -11.67 -20.84
N ARG A 70 -16.72 -12.09 -21.17
CA ARG A 70 -16.21 -13.44 -20.91
C ARG A 70 -15.21 -13.35 -19.77
N PHE A 71 -15.44 -14.08 -18.69
CA PHE A 71 -14.57 -14.03 -17.51
C PHE A 71 -13.58 -15.20 -17.60
N HIS A 72 -12.32 -14.92 -17.90
CA HIS A 72 -11.28 -15.93 -17.99
C HIS A 72 -10.48 -15.95 -16.69
N ASP A 73 -10.29 -17.13 -16.11
CA ASP A 73 -9.53 -17.26 -14.88
C ASP A 73 -8.03 -17.34 -15.17
N GLY A 74 -7.29 -16.34 -14.71
CA GLY A 74 -5.83 -16.26 -14.78
C GLY A 74 -5.17 -17.04 -13.65
N TRP A 75 -5.59 -18.28 -13.41
CA TRP A 75 -5.07 -19.11 -12.32
C TRP A 75 -3.62 -19.53 -12.53
N TRP A 76 -2.78 -19.30 -11.51
CA TRP A 76 -1.33 -19.51 -11.63
C TRP A 76 -0.71 -20.32 -10.50
N ASP A 77 -1.50 -20.78 -9.52
CA ASP A 77 -0.98 -21.48 -8.32
C ASP A 77 -0.17 -22.74 -8.65
N GLU A 78 -0.50 -23.45 -9.74
CA GLU A 78 0.24 -24.67 -10.14
C GLU A 78 1.70 -24.37 -10.56
N GLN A 79 2.01 -23.12 -10.90
CA GLN A 79 3.34 -22.72 -11.34
C GLN A 79 4.29 -22.44 -10.18
N VAL A 80 3.79 -22.44 -8.93
CA VAL A 80 4.56 -21.97 -7.78
C VAL A 80 4.69 -23.04 -6.69
N VAL A 81 5.94 -23.44 -6.44
CA VAL A 81 6.29 -24.38 -5.36
C VAL A 81 6.48 -23.63 -4.05
N ALA A 82 5.74 -24.04 -3.01
CA ALA A 82 5.84 -23.42 -1.69
C ALA A 82 7.24 -23.58 -1.09
N PRO A 83 7.84 -22.50 -0.53
CA PRO A 83 9.18 -22.57 0.04
C PRO A 83 9.21 -23.33 1.37
N ALA A 84 10.39 -23.85 1.74
CA ALA A 84 10.59 -24.43 3.07
C ALA A 84 10.42 -23.34 4.16
N MET A 85 9.63 -23.63 5.20
CA MET A 85 9.20 -22.71 6.28
C MET A 85 10.28 -21.74 6.83
N ARG A 86 11.54 -22.19 6.95
CA ARG A 86 12.64 -21.34 7.42
C ARG A 86 12.86 -20.10 6.55
N VAL A 87 12.61 -20.23 5.25
CA VAL A 87 12.86 -19.20 4.25
C VAL A 87 11.88 -18.02 4.38
N PRO A 88 10.54 -18.21 4.34
CA PRO A 88 9.59 -17.12 4.57
C PRO A 88 9.69 -16.54 5.99
N LEU A 89 10.04 -17.34 7.01
CA LEU A 89 10.26 -16.83 8.37
C LEU A 89 11.41 -15.83 8.45
N TRP A 90 12.61 -16.20 7.99
CA TRP A 90 13.77 -15.30 7.99
C TRP A 90 13.55 -14.08 7.11
N TRP A 91 12.84 -14.26 6.00
CA TRP A 91 12.45 -13.15 5.14
C TRP A 91 11.49 -12.19 5.86
N ALA A 92 10.43 -12.70 6.49
CA ALA A 92 9.47 -11.89 7.23
C ALA A 92 10.17 -11.08 8.33
N LEU A 93 10.98 -11.72 9.17
CA LEU A 93 11.75 -11.02 10.21
C LEU A 93 12.64 -9.90 9.65
N ARG A 94 13.18 -10.08 8.44
CA ARG A 94 14.01 -9.08 7.75
C ARG A 94 13.20 -7.91 7.18
N VAL A 95 11.99 -8.15 6.67
CA VAL A 95 11.22 -7.13 5.92
C VAL A 95 10.08 -6.50 6.71
N THR A 96 9.54 -7.18 7.73
CA THR A 96 8.39 -6.71 8.52
C THR A 96 8.53 -5.27 9.00
N PRO A 97 9.69 -4.82 9.53
CA PRO A 97 9.84 -3.42 9.95
C PRO A 97 9.58 -2.42 8.84
N PHE A 98 10.10 -2.74 7.66
CA PHE A 98 10.03 -1.86 6.51
C PHE A 98 8.65 -1.91 5.87
N VAL A 99 7.99 -3.08 5.86
CA VAL A 99 6.60 -3.20 5.39
C VAL A 99 5.65 -2.41 6.29
N LEU A 100 5.79 -2.50 7.61
CA LEU A 100 4.95 -1.75 8.54
C LEU A 100 5.14 -0.24 8.40
N TRP A 101 6.40 0.22 8.31
CA TRP A 101 6.71 1.61 8.03
C TRP A 101 6.09 2.04 6.69
N ASN A 102 6.37 1.31 5.61
CA ASN A 102 5.86 1.63 4.29
C ASN A 102 4.32 1.71 4.30
N THR A 103 3.64 0.73 4.90
CA THR A 103 2.17 0.72 5.03
C THR A 103 1.63 2.00 5.67
N ALA A 104 2.22 2.46 6.77
CA ALA A 104 1.77 3.67 7.44
C ALA A 104 2.05 4.95 6.63
N ALA A 105 3.20 5.00 5.95
CA ALA A 105 3.52 6.11 5.05
C ALA A 105 2.52 6.17 3.88
N LEU A 106 2.20 5.03 3.29
CA LEU A 106 1.24 4.89 2.20
C LEU A 106 -0.19 5.20 2.65
N TRP A 107 -0.58 4.79 3.86
CA TRP A 107 -1.88 5.15 4.43
C TRP A 107 -2.06 6.65 4.54
N ALA A 108 -1.03 7.31 5.05
CA ALA A 108 -1.10 8.72 5.29
C ALA A 108 -1.01 9.55 4.00
N PHE A 109 -0.33 9.03 2.98
CA PHE A 109 -0.41 9.55 1.61
C PHE A 109 -1.86 9.55 1.10
N ASP A 110 -2.57 8.40 1.18
CA ASP A 110 -3.96 8.30 0.72
C ASP A 110 -4.91 9.21 1.52
N LEU A 111 -4.68 9.38 2.83
CA LEU A 111 -5.44 10.32 3.65
C LEU A 111 -5.22 11.78 3.23
N ASP A 112 -3.98 12.18 2.93
CA ASP A 112 -3.69 13.53 2.45
C ASP A 112 -4.32 13.77 1.07
N GLU A 113 -4.26 12.79 0.17
CA GLU A 113 -4.89 12.87 -1.16
C GLU A 113 -6.41 13.09 -1.03
N LEU A 114 -7.08 12.35 -0.13
CA LEU A 114 -8.51 12.52 0.13
C LEU A 114 -8.86 13.88 0.73
N GLN A 115 -8.02 14.39 1.64
CA GLN A 115 -8.23 15.69 2.26
C GLN A 115 -7.98 16.86 1.31
N SER A 116 -6.96 16.76 0.46
CA SER A 116 -6.62 17.78 -0.53
C SER A 116 -7.75 18.00 -1.54
N ARG A 117 -8.40 16.91 -2.00
CA ARG A 117 -9.59 16.96 -2.86
C ARG A 117 -10.78 17.65 -2.21
N ARG A 118 -10.92 17.59 -0.88
CA ARG A 118 -12.08 18.10 -0.16
C ARG A 118 -11.96 19.55 0.32
N PHE A 119 -10.75 19.99 0.67
CA PHE A 119 -10.54 21.27 1.38
C PHE A 119 -9.57 22.26 0.69
N GLY A 120 -9.15 22.01 -0.56
CA GLY A 120 -8.20 22.87 -1.31
C GLY A 120 -6.79 22.87 -0.71
N ALA A 121 -5.75 23.43 -1.35
CA ALA A 121 -4.37 23.38 -0.85
C ALA A 121 -4.13 24.34 0.34
N GLY A 122 -3.70 23.85 1.52
CA GLY A 122 -3.12 24.73 2.56
C GLY A 122 -3.42 24.43 4.03
N HIS A 123 -3.18 23.23 4.55
CA HIS A 123 -3.15 23.01 6.01
C HIS A 123 -1.89 22.27 6.44
N ALA A 124 -1.08 22.85 7.33
CA ALA A 124 0.09 22.22 7.94
C ALA A 124 -0.25 20.91 8.69
N ALA A 125 -1.50 20.74 9.12
CA ALA A 125 -2.01 19.50 9.69
C ALA A 125 -1.92 18.29 8.74
N ARG A 126 -1.81 18.52 7.42
CA ARG A 126 -1.71 17.49 6.38
C ARG A 126 -0.39 16.74 6.35
N VAL A 127 0.71 17.42 6.67
CA VAL A 127 2.05 16.82 6.73
C VAL A 127 2.26 16.12 8.07
N LEU A 128 1.53 16.56 9.11
CA LEU A 128 1.69 16.07 10.46
C LEU A 128 1.19 14.63 10.62
N LEU A 129 0.03 14.28 10.05
CA LEU A 129 -0.54 12.92 10.18
C LEU A 129 0.36 11.82 9.54
N PRO A 130 0.90 12.00 8.31
CA PRO A 130 1.89 11.10 7.73
C PRO A 130 3.20 11.00 8.49
N PHE A 131 3.73 12.14 8.93
CA PHE A 131 4.95 12.16 9.74
C PHE A 131 4.76 11.38 11.05
N LEU A 132 3.61 11.52 11.70
CA LEU A 132 3.30 10.86 12.96
C LEU A 132 3.04 9.36 12.81
N ALA A 133 2.33 8.95 11.76
CA ALA A 133 2.12 7.54 11.43
C ALA A 133 3.46 6.84 11.14
N MET A 134 4.36 7.54 10.44
CA MET A 134 5.72 7.09 10.18
C MET A 134 6.53 6.90 11.47
N VAL A 135 6.47 7.86 12.40
CA VAL A 135 7.16 7.80 13.70
C VAL A 135 6.63 6.66 14.59
N ALA A 136 5.32 6.39 14.56
CA ALA A 136 4.71 5.27 15.28
C ALA A 136 5.21 3.89 14.82
N CYS A 137 5.45 3.74 13.52
CA CYS A 137 5.95 2.49 12.96
C CYS A 137 7.37 2.14 13.40
N PHE A 138 8.20 3.11 13.77
CA PHE A 138 9.53 2.82 14.35
C PHE A 138 9.44 2.09 15.70
N PHE A 139 8.29 2.13 16.41
CA PHE A 139 8.04 1.35 17.62
C PHE A 139 7.31 0.04 17.35
N LEU A 140 6.26 0.11 16.53
CA LEU A 140 5.43 -1.07 16.25
C LEU A 140 6.22 -2.15 15.52
N ALA A 141 7.19 -1.79 14.69
CA ALA A 141 8.00 -2.74 13.95
C ALA A 141 8.92 -3.61 14.84
N PRO A 142 9.80 -3.03 15.69
CA PRO A 142 10.57 -3.81 16.66
C PRO A 142 9.69 -4.61 17.62
N LEU A 143 8.59 -4.01 18.11
CA LEU A 143 7.66 -4.70 19.00
C LEU A 143 7.00 -5.91 18.30
N ALA A 144 6.55 -5.76 17.06
CA ALA A 144 5.98 -6.86 16.28
C ALA A 144 7.00 -7.99 16.05
N ILE A 145 8.28 -7.67 15.82
CA ILE A 145 9.34 -8.68 15.75
C ILE A 145 9.48 -9.42 17.08
N VAL A 146 9.58 -8.70 18.20
CA VAL A 146 9.73 -9.31 19.53
C VAL A 146 8.53 -10.20 19.83
N VAL A 147 7.31 -9.72 19.58
CA VAL A 147 6.07 -10.51 19.75
C VAL A 147 6.08 -11.75 18.85
N ALA A 148 6.49 -11.62 17.59
CA ALA A 148 6.59 -12.75 16.66
C ALA A 148 7.63 -13.80 17.12
N LEU A 149 8.78 -13.36 17.63
CA LEU A 149 9.82 -14.24 18.17
C LEU A 149 9.33 -14.96 19.45
N VAL A 150 8.68 -14.23 20.35
CA VAL A 150 8.08 -14.80 21.57
C VAL A 150 6.98 -15.80 21.21
N ALA A 151 6.07 -15.45 20.29
CA ALA A 151 5.02 -16.34 19.82
C ALA A 151 5.61 -17.61 19.17
N LEU A 152 6.70 -17.48 18.41
CA LEU A 152 7.40 -18.62 17.82
C LEU A 152 7.97 -19.56 18.89
N VAL A 153 8.62 -19.02 19.93
CA VAL A 153 9.15 -19.81 21.06
C VAL A 153 8.01 -20.49 21.85
N LEU A 154 6.97 -19.73 22.18
CA LEU A 154 5.80 -20.22 22.93
C LEU A 154 4.95 -21.21 22.15
N SER A 155 5.07 -21.25 20.82
CA SER A 155 4.38 -22.24 19.99
C SER A 155 5.00 -23.63 20.00
N TRP A 156 6.27 -23.74 20.39
CA TRP A 156 7.03 -24.99 20.39
C TRP A 156 6.36 -26.12 21.19
N PRO A 157 5.82 -25.89 22.42
CA PRO A 157 5.19 -26.94 23.21
C PRO A 157 3.74 -27.27 22.81
N VAL A 158 3.07 -26.46 21.98
CA VAL A 158 1.63 -26.65 21.68
C VAL A 158 1.42 -27.05 20.21
N PRO A 159 1.13 -28.34 19.91
CA PRO A 159 1.00 -28.84 18.53
C PRO A 159 -0.08 -28.14 17.69
N ALA A 160 -1.16 -27.68 18.31
CA ALA A 160 -2.20 -26.91 17.64
C ALA A 160 -1.70 -25.54 17.15
N VAL A 161 -0.97 -24.82 18.01
CA VAL A 161 -0.36 -23.52 17.68
C VAL A 161 0.71 -23.69 16.61
N ARG A 162 1.54 -24.74 16.70
CA ARG A 162 2.55 -25.06 15.68
C ARG A 162 1.92 -25.31 14.29
N ARG A 163 0.79 -26.01 14.22
CA ARG A 163 0.05 -26.20 12.96
C ARG A 163 -0.49 -24.88 12.42
N GLY A 164 -1.04 -24.03 13.28
CA GLY A 164 -1.50 -22.68 12.91
C GLY A 164 -0.36 -21.81 12.36
N ILE A 165 0.78 -21.75 13.05
CA ILE A 165 1.96 -21.00 12.59
C ILE A 165 2.50 -21.56 11.29
N ARG A 166 2.56 -22.89 11.13
CA ARG A 166 3.00 -23.49 9.85
C ARG A 166 2.10 -23.04 8.69
N ARG A 167 0.78 -23.02 8.89
CA ARG A 167 -0.17 -22.52 7.89
C ARG A 167 0.12 -21.07 7.53
N VAL A 168 0.30 -20.19 8.53
CA VAL A 168 0.64 -18.78 8.27
C VAL A 168 2.00 -18.62 7.56
N LEU A 169 3.04 -19.32 8.01
CA LEU A 169 4.39 -19.18 7.47
C LEU A 169 4.56 -19.79 6.07
N VAL A 170 3.90 -20.91 5.79
CA VAL A 170 4.05 -21.65 4.53
C VAL A 170 2.99 -21.25 3.53
N ASP A 171 1.72 -21.17 3.95
CA ASP A 171 0.61 -20.98 3.01
C ASP A 171 0.38 -19.49 2.73
N TRP A 172 0.54 -18.59 3.72
CA TRP A 172 0.32 -17.16 3.52
C TRP A 172 1.62 -16.40 3.22
N LEU A 173 2.60 -16.49 4.13
CA LEU A 173 3.89 -15.82 3.92
C LEU A 173 4.76 -16.52 2.89
N GLY A 174 4.61 -17.83 2.70
CA GLY A 174 5.32 -18.57 1.66
C GLY A 174 4.83 -18.17 0.26
N ASP A 175 3.54 -17.92 0.11
CA ASP A 175 2.92 -17.44 -1.12
C ASP A 175 3.31 -15.97 -1.43
N ALA A 176 3.23 -15.10 -0.41
CA ALA A 176 3.78 -13.74 -0.49
C ALA A 176 5.29 -13.73 -0.81
N TRP A 177 6.03 -14.73 -0.31
CA TRP A 177 7.46 -14.87 -0.56
C TRP A 177 7.75 -15.30 -2.00
N SER A 178 6.96 -16.20 -2.61
CA SER A 178 7.15 -16.59 -4.01
C SER A 178 7.03 -15.41 -4.96
N TYR A 179 6.26 -14.40 -4.57
CA TYR A 179 6.00 -13.23 -5.40
C TYR A 179 7.23 -12.41 -5.78
N ARG A 180 8.21 -12.39 -4.90
CA ARG A 180 9.46 -11.66 -5.12
C ARG A 180 10.35 -12.40 -6.14
N SER A 181 10.16 -13.70 -6.35
CA SER A 181 11.09 -14.50 -7.14
C SER A 181 11.02 -14.15 -8.63
N ASN A 182 12.18 -14.11 -9.30
CA ASN A 182 12.26 -13.94 -10.75
C ASN A 182 11.52 -15.07 -11.51
N LEU A 183 11.26 -16.20 -10.84
CA LEU A 183 10.49 -17.31 -11.40
C LEU A 183 9.08 -16.89 -11.78
N LEU A 184 8.48 -15.91 -11.07
CA LEU A 184 7.15 -15.41 -11.41
C LEU A 184 7.16 -14.58 -12.70
N ASP A 185 8.27 -13.89 -12.98
CA ASP A 185 8.46 -13.12 -14.23
C ASP A 185 8.56 -14.10 -15.42
N GLU A 186 9.33 -15.16 -15.27
CA GLU A 186 9.61 -16.13 -16.34
C GLU A 186 8.47 -17.14 -16.60
N SER A 187 7.64 -17.45 -15.61
CA SER A 187 6.58 -18.47 -15.74
C SER A 187 5.16 -17.86 -15.73
N VAL A 188 4.80 -17.16 -14.66
CA VAL A 188 3.43 -16.69 -14.43
C VAL A 188 3.10 -15.50 -15.33
N VAL A 189 3.95 -14.47 -15.38
CA VAL A 189 3.69 -13.30 -16.24
C VAL A 189 3.69 -13.71 -17.69
N GLN A 190 4.69 -14.47 -18.15
CA GLN A 190 4.73 -14.89 -19.55
C GLN A 190 3.46 -15.66 -19.94
N ARG A 191 3.02 -16.64 -19.14
CA ARG A 191 1.79 -17.39 -19.42
C ARG A 191 0.54 -16.50 -19.49
N LEU A 192 0.42 -15.54 -18.58
CA LEU A 192 -0.72 -14.61 -18.57
C LEU A 192 -0.65 -13.60 -19.73
N THR A 193 0.56 -13.20 -20.13
CA THR A 193 0.80 -12.41 -21.34
C THR A 193 0.38 -13.20 -22.58
N ASP A 194 0.79 -14.46 -22.70
CA ASP A 194 0.39 -15.33 -23.81
C ASP A 194 -1.14 -15.48 -23.86
N ALA A 195 -1.79 -15.74 -22.73
CA ALA A 195 -3.25 -15.84 -22.64
C ALA A 195 -3.97 -14.53 -23.04
N ALA A 196 -3.41 -13.37 -22.67
CA ALA A 196 -3.96 -12.08 -23.07
C ALA A 196 -3.74 -11.81 -24.58
N THR A 197 -2.59 -12.21 -25.13
CA THR A 197 -2.27 -12.06 -26.55
C THR A 197 -3.12 -12.98 -27.43
N ASP A 198 -3.36 -14.22 -26.99
CA ASP A 198 -4.21 -15.19 -27.68
C ASP A 198 -5.66 -14.67 -27.75
N ALA A 199 -6.20 -14.23 -26.61
CA ALA A 199 -7.55 -13.65 -26.56
C ALA A 199 -7.69 -12.39 -27.45
N ALA A 200 -6.66 -11.55 -27.52
CA ALA A 200 -6.67 -10.38 -28.41
C ALA A 200 -6.57 -10.78 -29.89
N SER A 201 -5.84 -11.85 -30.21
CA SER A 201 -5.69 -12.37 -31.57
C SER A 201 -6.99 -12.94 -32.12
N ASP A 202 -7.87 -13.44 -31.25
CA ASP A 202 -9.23 -13.87 -31.58
C ASP A 202 -10.21 -12.69 -31.83
N GLY A 203 -9.71 -11.46 -31.79
CA GLY A 203 -10.48 -10.24 -32.06
C GLY A 203 -11.28 -9.71 -30.87
N ALA A 204 -11.10 -10.28 -29.67
CA ALA A 204 -11.72 -9.77 -28.46
C ALA A 204 -10.98 -8.55 -27.91
N THR A 205 -11.72 -7.67 -27.22
CA THR A 205 -11.08 -6.61 -26.42
C THR A 205 -10.64 -7.21 -25.09
N VAL A 206 -9.35 -7.18 -24.80
CA VAL A 206 -8.81 -7.79 -23.57
C VAL A 206 -8.69 -6.74 -22.48
N MET A 207 -9.18 -7.10 -21.30
CA MET A 207 -9.06 -6.31 -20.08
C MET A 207 -8.55 -7.19 -18.94
N LEU A 208 -7.73 -6.63 -18.05
CA LEU A 208 -7.22 -7.34 -16.89
C LEU A 208 -7.97 -6.90 -15.63
N VAL A 209 -8.34 -7.85 -14.78
CA VAL A 209 -8.87 -7.58 -13.43
C VAL A 209 -7.99 -8.30 -12.43
N GLY A 210 -7.19 -7.56 -11.67
CA GLY A 210 -6.25 -8.13 -10.72
C GLY A 210 -6.64 -7.80 -9.29
N HIS A 211 -6.75 -8.81 -8.42
CA HIS A 211 -7.01 -8.61 -6.98
C HIS A 211 -5.75 -8.78 -6.14
N SER A 212 -5.52 -7.90 -5.18
CA SER A 212 -4.37 -8.00 -4.26
C SER A 212 -3.05 -8.08 -5.02
N GLN A 213 -2.29 -9.16 -4.85
CA GLN A 213 -1.08 -9.44 -5.62
C GLN A 213 -1.33 -9.59 -7.13
N GLY A 214 -2.50 -10.10 -7.53
CA GLY A 214 -2.91 -10.20 -8.92
C GLY A 214 -2.97 -8.86 -9.65
N GLY A 215 -3.15 -7.75 -8.92
CA GLY A 215 -3.07 -6.40 -9.47
C GLY A 215 -1.67 -6.03 -9.98
N GLU A 216 -0.62 -6.31 -9.19
CA GLU A 216 0.77 -6.08 -9.63
C GLU A 216 1.20 -7.09 -10.71
N ILE A 217 0.71 -8.33 -10.68
CA ILE A 217 0.94 -9.29 -11.77
C ILE A 217 0.34 -8.75 -13.06
N GLY A 218 -0.95 -8.38 -13.01
CA GLY A 218 -1.68 -7.82 -14.12
C GLY A 218 -1.04 -6.56 -14.67
N ARG A 219 -0.53 -5.66 -13.81
CA ARG A 219 0.21 -4.47 -14.25
C ARG A 219 1.37 -4.84 -15.17
N ARG A 220 2.16 -5.86 -14.81
CA ARG A 220 3.31 -6.31 -15.59
C ARG A 220 2.91 -7.00 -16.88
N VAL A 221 1.86 -7.82 -16.84
CA VAL A 221 1.26 -8.41 -18.05
C VAL A 221 0.83 -7.30 -19.01
N ALA A 222 0.19 -6.24 -18.50
CA ALA A 222 -0.26 -5.11 -19.32
C ALA A 222 0.86 -4.21 -19.87
N LEU A 223 2.13 -4.40 -19.44
CA LEU A 223 3.26 -3.71 -20.07
C LEU A 223 3.61 -4.34 -21.44
N ASP A 224 3.42 -5.66 -21.55
CA ASP A 224 3.90 -6.45 -22.70
C ASP A 224 2.74 -7.05 -23.54
N ALA A 225 1.51 -7.08 -23.01
CA ALA A 225 0.33 -7.62 -23.69
C ALA A 225 -0.59 -6.52 -24.27
N PRO A 226 -1.34 -6.82 -25.35
CA PRO A 226 -2.30 -5.90 -25.97
C PRO A 226 -3.58 -5.74 -25.12
N VAL A 227 -3.46 -5.04 -23.99
CA VAL A 227 -4.56 -4.82 -23.03
C VAL A 227 -5.17 -3.43 -23.20
N ALA A 228 -6.50 -3.38 -23.38
CA ALA A 228 -7.22 -2.13 -23.60
C ALA A 228 -7.40 -1.34 -22.30
N SER A 229 -7.74 -2.01 -21.21
CA SER A 229 -7.87 -1.41 -19.88
C SER A 229 -7.63 -2.42 -18.77
N SER A 230 -7.41 -1.91 -17.56
CA SER A 230 -7.05 -2.72 -16.40
C SER A 230 -7.72 -2.22 -15.13
N VAL A 231 -8.15 -3.14 -14.27
CA VAL A 231 -8.81 -2.85 -12.99
C VAL A 231 -8.07 -3.55 -11.86
N TRP A 232 -7.42 -2.75 -11.02
CA TRP A 232 -6.63 -3.23 -9.88
C TRP A 232 -7.43 -3.09 -8.59
N VAL A 233 -7.89 -4.22 -8.06
CA VAL A 233 -8.78 -4.29 -6.90
C VAL A 233 -7.99 -4.62 -5.65
N GLY A 234 -7.96 -3.71 -4.67
CA GLY A 234 -7.20 -3.92 -3.44
C GLY A 234 -5.71 -4.20 -3.69
N SER A 235 -5.15 -3.67 -4.78
CA SER A 235 -3.84 -4.11 -5.31
C SER A 235 -2.68 -3.75 -4.40
N GLY A 236 -1.80 -4.73 -4.16
CA GLY A 236 -0.58 -4.57 -3.37
C GLY A 236 0.57 -3.85 -4.08
N GLU A 237 0.34 -3.23 -5.24
CA GLU A 237 1.37 -2.65 -6.13
C GLU A 237 2.49 -1.91 -5.37
N SER A 238 2.16 -0.89 -4.58
CA SER A 238 3.17 -0.07 -3.88
C SER A 238 3.96 -0.88 -2.85
N GLN A 239 3.30 -1.79 -2.12
CA GLN A 239 3.96 -2.63 -1.12
C GLN A 239 4.85 -3.70 -1.75
N LEU A 240 4.34 -4.38 -2.77
CA LEU A 240 5.02 -5.43 -3.48
C LEU A 240 6.20 -4.87 -4.28
N SER A 241 6.06 -3.67 -4.86
CA SER A 241 7.16 -2.92 -5.46
C SER A 241 8.28 -2.68 -4.47
N ALA A 242 7.97 -2.18 -3.26
CA ALA A 242 8.97 -1.98 -2.21
C ALA A 242 9.68 -3.30 -1.82
N LEU A 243 8.94 -4.40 -1.73
CA LEU A 243 9.50 -5.73 -1.45
C LEU A 243 10.44 -6.23 -2.57
N ARG A 244 10.08 -5.99 -3.85
CA ARG A 244 10.94 -6.30 -5.01
C ARG A 244 12.23 -5.47 -4.99
N VAL A 245 12.16 -4.18 -4.63
CA VAL A 245 13.36 -3.35 -4.43
C VAL A 245 14.23 -3.92 -3.32
N LEU A 246 13.67 -4.23 -2.15
CA LEU A 246 14.40 -4.77 -1.00
C LEU A 246 15.13 -6.08 -1.33
N GLN A 247 14.54 -6.93 -2.16
CA GLN A 247 15.16 -8.17 -2.59
C GLN A 247 16.33 -7.94 -3.55
N ARG A 248 16.18 -7.10 -4.57
CA ARG A 248 17.26 -6.80 -5.55
C ARG A 248 18.40 -6.00 -4.91
N SER A 249 18.13 -5.35 -3.79
CA SER A 249 19.04 -4.43 -3.11
C SER A 249 19.72 -5.09 -1.91
N ARG A 250 20.83 -5.81 -2.12
CA ARG A 250 21.56 -6.52 -1.04
C ARG A 250 21.89 -5.61 0.17
N TRP A 251 22.28 -4.37 -0.09
CA TRP A 251 22.70 -3.40 0.93
C TRP A 251 21.58 -2.53 1.48
N LEU A 252 20.39 -2.53 0.88
CA LEU A 252 19.31 -1.65 1.34
C LEU A 252 18.79 -2.05 2.73
N PRO A 253 18.52 -3.34 3.04
CA PRO A 253 18.08 -3.72 4.39
C PRO A 253 19.06 -3.32 5.51
N PRO A 254 20.39 -3.60 5.45
CA PRO A 254 21.28 -3.16 6.52
C PRO A 254 21.39 -1.63 6.63
N VAL A 255 21.31 -0.88 5.52
CA VAL A 255 21.27 0.59 5.56
C VAL A 255 19.98 1.09 6.22
N LEU A 256 18.82 0.46 5.95
CA LEU A 256 17.56 0.83 6.61
C LEU A 256 17.56 0.45 8.10
N VAL A 257 18.22 -0.65 8.50
CA VAL A 257 18.43 -0.96 9.93
C VAL A 257 19.32 0.09 10.57
N LEU A 258 20.42 0.49 9.92
CA LEU A 258 21.28 1.58 10.41
C LEU A 258 20.47 2.87 10.57
N ALA A 259 19.62 3.20 9.59
CA ALA A 259 18.73 4.34 9.69
C ALA A 259 17.76 4.25 10.86
N ALA A 260 17.17 3.08 11.09
CA ALA A 260 16.28 2.85 12.22
C ALA A 260 16.98 2.95 13.58
N VAL A 261 18.25 2.54 13.67
CA VAL A 261 19.05 2.66 14.91
C VAL A 261 19.50 4.10 15.15
N LEU A 262 19.87 4.83 14.10
CA LEU A 262 20.30 6.24 14.21
C LEU A 262 19.14 7.21 14.38
N PHE A 263 17.92 6.84 13.96
CA PHE A 263 16.77 7.73 13.98
C PHE A 263 16.40 8.24 15.39
N PRO A 264 16.24 7.40 16.45
CA PRO A 264 15.91 7.90 17.78
C PRO A 264 16.87 8.95 18.33
N PRO A 265 18.21 8.77 18.36
CA PRO A 265 19.12 9.80 18.89
C PRO A 265 19.14 11.06 18.02
N LEU A 266 19.09 10.93 16.68
CA LEU A 266 18.99 12.10 15.79
C LEU A 266 17.69 12.87 16.04
N PHE A 267 16.57 12.16 16.18
CA PHE A 267 15.27 12.74 16.51
C PHE A 267 15.31 13.44 17.86
N ALA A 268 15.90 12.83 18.89
CA ALA A 268 16.00 13.45 20.21
C ALA A 268 16.82 14.74 20.20
N LEU A 269 17.91 14.79 19.42
CA LEU A 269 18.70 16.02 19.23
C LEU A 269 17.88 17.11 18.54
N VAL A 270 17.23 16.78 17.41
CA VAL A 270 16.40 17.73 16.65
C VAL A 270 15.21 18.21 17.48
N ALA A 271 14.52 17.31 18.17
CA ALA A 271 13.34 17.62 18.97
C ALA A 271 13.70 18.49 20.17
N SER A 272 14.76 18.16 20.90
CA SER A 272 15.22 18.96 22.05
C SER A 272 15.60 20.37 21.62
N ARG A 273 16.35 20.50 20.50
CA ARG A 273 16.74 21.81 19.98
C ARG A 273 15.60 22.60 19.38
N GLY A 274 14.72 21.95 18.61
CA GLY A 274 13.51 22.57 18.11
C GLY A 274 12.67 23.13 19.26
N TRP A 275 12.58 22.38 20.36
CA TRP A 275 11.91 22.82 21.57
C TRP A 275 12.62 23.98 22.27
N ASP A 276 13.94 23.96 22.38
CA ASP A 276 14.72 25.07 22.95
C ASP A 276 14.59 26.35 22.09
N LEU A 277 14.60 26.21 20.76
CA LEU A 277 14.33 27.31 19.82
C LEU A 277 12.92 27.86 19.98
N VAL A 278 11.90 27.01 20.10
CA VAL A 278 10.52 27.45 20.35
C VAL A 278 10.39 28.14 21.70
N ARG A 279 10.94 27.56 22.79
CA ARG A 279 10.94 28.18 24.11
C ARG A 279 11.61 29.55 24.08
N GLY A 280 12.76 29.65 23.41
CA GLY A 280 13.47 30.92 23.30
C GLY A 280 12.80 31.92 22.36
N ALA A 281 12.22 31.51 21.24
CA ALA A 281 11.47 32.41 20.36
C ALA A 281 10.21 32.97 21.05
N VAL A 282 9.58 32.20 21.95
CA VAL A 282 8.45 32.67 22.78
C VAL A 282 8.92 33.49 23.98
N GLY A 283 10.01 33.08 24.63
CA GLY A 283 10.54 33.73 25.83
C GLY A 283 11.31 35.02 25.56
N LEU A 284 12.02 35.11 24.42
CA LEU A 284 12.87 36.25 24.07
C LEU A 284 12.07 37.56 23.91
N PRO A 285 10.91 37.60 23.24
CA PRO A 285 10.06 38.80 23.22
C PRO A 285 9.61 39.21 24.62
N PHE A 286 9.27 38.26 25.48
CA PHE A 286 8.86 38.53 26.85
C PHE A 286 10.01 39.12 27.68
N VAL A 287 11.21 38.54 27.58
CA VAL A 287 12.43 39.06 28.24
C VAL A 287 12.77 40.44 27.71
N LEU A 288 12.71 40.68 26.40
CA LEU A 288 12.99 41.99 25.80
C LEU A 288 11.95 43.06 26.17
N LEU A 289 10.67 42.69 26.36
CA LEU A 289 9.60 43.60 26.76
C LEU A 289 9.64 43.92 28.27
N CYS A 290 10.13 42.99 29.09
CA CYS A 290 10.16 43.12 30.55
C CYS A 290 11.56 43.41 31.12
N ALA A 291 12.59 43.51 30.28
CA ALA A 291 13.96 43.78 30.71
C ALA A 291 14.04 45.15 31.40
N THR A 292 14.55 45.16 32.63
CA THR A 292 14.73 46.39 33.43
C THR A 292 16.19 46.71 33.73
N GLY A 293 17.12 45.80 33.40
CA GLY A 293 18.56 45.99 33.59
C GLY A 293 19.42 45.28 32.52
N ALA A 294 20.73 45.55 32.55
CA ALA A 294 21.71 44.94 31.64
C ALA A 294 21.79 43.41 31.80
N ASP A 295 21.59 42.90 33.01
CA ASP A 295 21.61 41.46 33.31
C ASP A 295 20.50 40.68 32.57
N ASP A 296 19.33 41.29 32.35
CA ASP A 296 18.22 40.68 31.60
C ASP A 296 18.55 40.57 30.09
N LEU A 297 19.30 41.55 29.57
CA LEU A 297 19.76 41.57 28.18
C LEU A 297 20.92 40.60 27.94
N ASP A 298 21.80 40.41 28.92
CA ASP A 298 22.88 39.43 28.86
C ASP A 298 22.35 37.99 28.79
N GLY A 299 21.25 37.69 29.51
CA GLY A 299 20.55 36.41 29.39
C GLY A 299 19.95 36.18 28.00
N ALA A 300 19.40 37.22 27.37
CA ALA A 300 18.88 37.17 26.00
C ALA A 300 20.00 36.94 24.97
N TRP A 301 21.15 37.62 25.12
CA TRP A 301 22.32 37.42 24.26
C TRP A 301 23.00 36.08 24.47
N ALA A 302 23.04 35.56 25.70
CA ALA A 302 23.51 34.22 25.99
C ALA A 302 22.66 33.17 25.27
N PHE A 303 21.32 33.31 25.28
CA PHE A 303 20.42 32.44 24.54
C PHE A 303 20.71 32.46 23.02
N VAL A 304 20.81 33.66 22.41
CA VAL A 304 21.18 33.82 20.99
C VAL A 304 22.55 33.21 20.69
N GLY A 305 23.52 33.40 21.59
CA GLY A 305 24.85 32.82 21.51
C GLY A 305 24.84 31.30 21.56
N THR A 306 24.06 30.67 22.45
CA THR A 306 23.88 29.21 22.47
C THR A 306 23.16 28.67 21.25
N ALA A 307 22.15 29.38 20.73
CA ALA A 307 21.42 28.99 19.52
C ALA A 307 22.31 29.08 18.26
N LEU A 308 23.21 30.06 18.19
CA LEU A 308 24.22 30.16 17.13
C LEU A 308 25.35 29.14 17.32
N GLY A 309 25.76 28.90 18.58
CA GLY A 309 26.80 27.92 18.94
C GLY A 309 26.40 26.47 18.66
N SER A 310 25.10 26.15 18.69
CA SER A 310 24.59 24.82 18.33
C SER A 310 24.56 24.55 16.83
N ALA A 311 24.74 25.57 15.98
CA ALA A 311 24.64 25.45 14.53
C ALA A 311 25.59 24.41 13.93
N ALA A 312 26.79 24.25 14.49
CA ALA A 312 27.74 23.23 14.02
C ALA A 312 27.20 21.80 14.20
N LEU A 313 26.53 21.53 15.33
CA LEU A 313 25.94 20.24 15.61
C LEU A 313 24.62 20.03 14.84
N ASP A 314 23.88 21.10 14.55
CA ASP A 314 22.70 21.04 13.66
C ASP A 314 23.09 20.73 12.22
N LEU A 315 24.14 21.38 11.71
CA LEU A 315 24.72 21.07 10.40
C LEU A 315 25.24 19.62 10.34
N LEU A 316 25.83 19.12 11.43
CA LEU A 316 26.24 17.72 11.51
C LEU A 316 25.03 16.78 11.43
N VAL A 317 23.97 17.04 12.18
CA VAL A 317 22.73 16.23 12.17
C VAL A 317 22.10 16.22 10.77
N VAL A 318 21.97 17.39 10.14
CA VAL A 318 21.49 17.49 8.75
C VAL A 318 22.40 16.73 7.80
N GLY A 319 23.73 16.86 7.95
CA GLY A 319 24.71 16.13 7.16
C GLY A 319 24.55 14.61 7.29
N VAL A 320 24.31 14.10 8.50
CA VAL A 320 24.03 12.67 8.74
C VAL A 320 22.74 12.25 8.06
N ILE A 321 21.66 13.01 8.17
CA ILE A 321 20.37 12.71 7.52
C ILE A 321 20.54 12.66 5.99
N VAL A 322 21.21 13.64 5.41
CA VAL A 322 21.47 13.71 3.96
C VAL A 322 22.35 12.54 3.51
N ALA A 323 23.41 12.22 4.26
CA ALA A 323 24.28 11.08 3.97
C ALA A 323 23.49 9.76 4.00
N LEU A 324 22.60 9.59 4.98
CA LEU A 324 21.75 8.41 5.12
C LEU A 324 20.77 8.29 3.95
N ALA A 325 20.14 9.39 3.55
CA ALA A 325 19.26 9.44 2.38
C ALA A 325 20.01 9.08 1.09
N ALA A 326 21.22 9.61 0.91
CA ALA A 326 22.07 9.27 -0.24
C ALA A 326 22.51 7.79 -0.24
N LEU A 327 22.82 7.23 0.93
CA LEU A 327 23.14 5.80 1.08
C LEU A 327 21.94 4.92 0.74
N ILE A 328 20.73 5.28 1.20
CA ILE A 328 19.49 4.57 0.87
C ILE A 328 19.27 4.60 -0.64
N ALA A 329 19.34 5.79 -1.26
CA ALA A 329 19.14 5.97 -2.69
C ALA A 329 20.16 5.17 -3.52
N ARG A 330 21.43 5.15 -3.11
CA ARG A 330 22.50 4.40 -3.78
C ARG A 330 22.40 2.89 -3.56
N ALA A 331 21.87 2.46 -2.41
CA ALA A 331 21.68 1.05 -2.10
C ALA A 331 20.46 0.45 -2.81
N ALA A 332 19.45 1.27 -3.11
CA ALA A 332 18.24 0.87 -3.80
C ALA A 332 18.51 0.52 -5.28
N ARG A 333 17.98 -0.63 -5.70
CA ARG A 333 18.05 -1.16 -7.07
C ARG A 333 16.62 -1.51 -7.51
N PRO A 334 15.83 -0.51 -7.95
CA PRO A 334 14.48 -0.78 -8.41
C PRO A 334 14.48 -1.67 -9.65
N PRO A 335 13.49 -2.56 -9.80
CA PRO A 335 13.22 -3.22 -11.07
C PRO A 335 12.99 -2.22 -12.22
N ALA A 336 13.37 -2.60 -13.44
CA ALA A 336 13.26 -1.72 -14.62
C ALA A 336 11.78 -1.41 -14.98
N ASP A 337 10.87 -2.30 -14.62
CA ASP A 337 9.42 -2.19 -14.85
C ASP A 337 8.69 -1.40 -13.76
N LEU A 338 9.35 -1.02 -12.65
CA LEU A 338 8.70 -0.42 -11.48
C LEU A 338 8.09 0.96 -11.77
N LEU A 339 8.71 1.75 -12.66
CA LEU A 339 8.21 3.08 -13.04
C LEU A 339 7.40 3.05 -14.34
N GLN A 340 7.33 1.90 -15.00
CA GLN A 340 6.62 1.76 -16.26
C GLN A 340 5.12 1.65 -16.04
N GLN A 341 4.36 2.17 -16.99
CA GLN A 341 2.91 2.17 -16.93
C GLN A 341 2.29 1.42 -18.11
N PRO A 342 1.20 0.67 -17.87
CA PRO A 342 0.40 0.13 -18.95
C PRO A 342 -0.03 1.21 -19.93
N ALA A 343 -0.06 0.88 -21.22
CA ALA A 343 -0.51 1.82 -22.25
C ALA A 343 -2.03 2.06 -22.20
N GLY A 344 -2.79 1.08 -21.73
CA GLY A 344 -4.24 1.14 -21.59
C GLY A 344 -4.72 1.94 -20.37
N GLN A 345 -6.03 2.16 -20.28
CA GLN A 345 -6.63 2.85 -19.13
C GLN A 345 -6.49 1.99 -17.86
N VAL A 346 -5.98 2.59 -16.78
CA VAL A 346 -5.85 1.93 -15.48
C VAL A 346 -6.88 2.48 -14.50
N MET A 347 -7.65 1.59 -13.87
CA MET A 347 -8.53 1.89 -12.76
C MET A 347 -8.07 1.16 -11.51
N VAL A 348 -8.09 1.85 -10.36
CA VAL A 348 -7.70 1.28 -9.06
C VAL A 348 -8.86 1.37 -8.09
N VAL A 349 -9.23 0.24 -7.50
CA VAL A 349 -10.29 0.13 -6.50
C VAL A 349 -9.66 -0.05 -5.12
N LYS A 350 -9.92 0.90 -4.20
CA LYS A 350 -9.29 0.99 -2.88
C LYS A 350 -10.27 0.99 -1.71
N SER A 351 -9.79 0.57 -0.54
CA SER A 351 -10.43 0.76 0.75
C SER A 351 -9.44 1.40 1.72
N LEU A 352 -9.90 2.35 2.54
CA LEU A 352 -9.04 2.99 3.55
C LEU A 352 -8.73 2.09 4.76
N LEU A 353 -9.37 0.93 4.85
CA LEU A 353 -9.11 -0.07 5.88
C LEU A 353 -8.29 -1.27 5.38
N ASP A 354 -8.04 -1.34 4.06
CA ASP A 354 -7.18 -2.35 3.51
C ASP A 354 -5.73 -1.83 3.48
N PRO A 355 -4.82 -2.35 4.33
CA PRO A 355 -3.43 -1.89 4.36
C PRO A 355 -2.67 -2.20 3.06
N VAL A 356 -3.11 -3.21 2.31
CA VAL A 356 -2.38 -3.71 1.14
C VAL A 356 -2.50 -2.73 -0.04
N CYS A 357 -3.66 -2.09 -0.21
CA CYS A 357 -3.96 -1.24 -1.36
C CYS A 357 -3.55 0.22 -1.23
N LEU A 358 -2.88 0.57 -0.13
CA LEU A 358 -2.52 1.95 0.18
C LEU A 358 -1.33 2.41 -0.64
N GLY A 359 -1.31 3.69 -0.99
CA GLY A 359 -0.15 4.32 -1.61
C GLY A 359 -0.42 5.05 -2.91
N PRO A 360 0.60 5.72 -3.46
CA PRO A 360 0.44 6.44 -4.72
C PRO A 360 0.03 5.46 -5.82
N ASN A 361 -0.96 5.88 -6.60
CA ASN A 361 -1.28 5.21 -7.84
C ASN A 361 -0.37 5.75 -8.94
N ALA A 362 -0.08 4.89 -9.89
CA ALA A 362 0.60 5.24 -11.10
C ALA A 362 -0.11 6.33 -11.93
N GLY A 363 0.55 7.46 -12.16
CA GLY A 363 0.21 8.43 -13.22
C GLY A 363 -1.26 8.90 -13.22
N GLU A 364 -1.95 8.66 -14.34
CA GLU A 364 -3.34 9.08 -14.60
C GLU A 364 -4.40 8.04 -14.16
N ALA A 365 -4.02 7.05 -13.34
CA ALA A 365 -4.93 6.00 -12.92
C ALA A 365 -6.20 6.55 -12.24
N LEU A 366 -7.36 6.04 -12.66
CA LEU A 366 -8.64 6.44 -12.10
C LEU A 366 -8.89 5.71 -10.78
N VAL A 367 -9.01 6.46 -9.68
CA VAL A 367 -9.20 5.87 -8.35
C VAL A 367 -10.68 5.79 -7.99
N ARG A 368 -11.13 4.62 -7.55
CA ARG A 368 -12.45 4.37 -6.98
C ARG A 368 -12.30 3.83 -5.57
N TYR A 369 -13.09 4.35 -4.64
CA TYR A 369 -13.11 3.84 -3.28
C TYR A 369 -14.35 2.98 -3.05
N VAL A 370 -14.22 1.97 -2.18
CA VAL A 370 -15.35 1.15 -1.74
C VAL A 370 -15.75 1.53 -0.31
N PRO A 371 -17.03 1.34 0.07
CA PRO A 371 -17.48 1.58 1.44
C PRO A 371 -16.76 0.67 2.43
N LEU A 372 -16.47 1.21 3.62
CA LEU A 372 -15.82 0.47 4.70
C LEU A 372 -16.75 -0.60 5.26
N SER A 373 -16.21 -1.81 5.50
CA SER A 373 -16.98 -2.85 6.19
C SER A 373 -17.27 -2.47 7.65
N ARG A 374 -18.16 -3.23 8.28
CA ARG A 374 -18.48 -3.08 9.70
C ARG A 374 -17.24 -3.38 10.56
N PRO A 375 -17.10 -2.77 11.76
CA PRO A 375 -15.93 -2.97 12.64
C PRO A 375 -15.54 -4.43 12.92
N ARG A 376 -16.51 -5.33 12.99
CA ARG A 376 -16.28 -6.77 13.21
C ARG A 376 -15.59 -7.47 12.04
N GLU A 377 -15.54 -6.83 10.88
CA GLU A 377 -15.14 -7.40 9.60
C GLU A 377 -13.93 -6.66 9.00
N TRP A 378 -13.37 -5.68 9.70
CA TRP A 378 -12.23 -4.89 9.22
C TRP A 378 -11.01 -5.75 8.88
N LEU A 379 -10.78 -6.84 9.62
CA LEU A 379 -9.68 -7.77 9.34
C LEU A 379 -9.87 -8.54 8.02
N LEU A 380 -11.09 -8.58 7.49
CA LEU A 380 -11.44 -9.25 6.24
C LEU A 380 -11.67 -8.25 5.10
N GLU A 381 -11.44 -6.96 5.31
CA GLU A 381 -11.68 -5.91 4.33
C GLU A 381 -11.00 -6.23 3.00
N HIS A 382 -9.75 -6.69 3.06
CA HIS A 382 -8.91 -7.00 1.90
C HIS A 382 -9.51 -8.05 0.96
N VAL A 383 -10.24 -9.03 1.49
CA VAL A 383 -10.79 -10.15 0.70
C VAL A 383 -12.26 -9.95 0.32
N ARG A 384 -12.88 -8.83 0.75
CA ARG A 384 -14.32 -8.57 0.57
C ARG A 384 -14.61 -7.51 -0.49
N TYR A 385 -13.65 -7.18 -1.35
CA TYR A 385 -13.88 -6.22 -2.41
C TYR A 385 -14.99 -6.67 -3.36
N PHE A 386 -14.99 -7.95 -3.74
CA PHE A 386 -15.96 -8.50 -4.70
C PHE A 386 -17.38 -8.69 -4.11
N ASP A 387 -17.55 -8.52 -2.80
CA ASP A 387 -18.88 -8.49 -2.17
C ASP A 387 -19.53 -7.09 -2.24
N LYS A 388 -18.83 -6.10 -2.81
CA LYS A 388 -19.26 -4.71 -2.89
C LYS A 388 -19.61 -4.34 -4.32
N LYS A 389 -20.82 -3.81 -4.52
CA LYS A 389 -21.30 -3.33 -5.82
C LYS A 389 -20.38 -2.27 -6.44
N GLU A 390 -19.71 -1.46 -5.61
CA GLU A 390 -18.79 -0.42 -6.07
C GLU A 390 -17.59 -0.98 -6.84
N THR A 391 -17.14 -2.19 -6.49
CA THR A 391 -16.10 -2.91 -7.25
C THR A 391 -16.64 -3.33 -8.62
N GLY A 392 -17.87 -3.83 -8.69
CA GLY A 392 -18.53 -4.16 -9.95
C GLY A 392 -18.75 -2.96 -10.86
N LEU A 393 -19.19 -1.84 -10.27
CA LEU A 393 -19.35 -0.57 -10.99
C LEU A 393 -18.03 -0.08 -11.56
N ALA A 394 -16.93 -0.19 -10.82
CA ALA A 394 -15.60 0.15 -11.33
C ALA A 394 -15.19 -0.73 -12.52
N VAL A 395 -15.47 -2.04 -12.48
CA VAL A 395 -15.20 -2.93 -13.61
C VAL A 395 -16.06 -2.54 -14.83
N LEU A 396 -17.36 -2.31 -14.64
CA LEU A 396 -18.24 -1.82 -15.71
C LEU A 396 -17.78 -0.46 -16.24
N GLU A 397 -17.26 0.42 -15.40
CA GLU A 397 -16.77 1.73 -15.79
C GLU A 397 -15.53 1.63 -16.68
N ALA A 398 -14.65 0.66 -16.43
CA ALA A 398 -13.51 0.36 -17.29
C ALA A 398 -13.91 -0.26 -18.65
N VAL A 399 -15.11 -0.86 -18.74
CA VAL A 399 -15.68 -1.44 -19.97
C VAL A 399 -16.41 -0.37 -20.79
N PHE A 400 -17.38 0.32 -20.18
CA PHE A 400 -18.31 1.23 -20.84
C PHE A 400 -17.82 2.69 -20.86
N GLY A 401 -16.92 3.06 -19.97
CA GLY A 401 -16.46 4.42 -19.73
C GLY A 401 -17.30 5.15 -18.68
N SER A 402 -16.65 6.07 -17.95
CA SER A 402 -17.25 6.85 -16.85
C SER A 402 -18.51 7.62 -17.22
N ALA A 403 -18.57 8.15 -18.45
CA ALA A 403 -19.69 8.97 -18.91
C ALA A 403 -20.97 8.15 -19.17
N ALA A 404 -20.84 6.83 -19.40
CA ALA A 404 -21.95 5.96 -19.72
C ALA A 404 -22.69 5.44 -18.47
N LEU A 405 -22.07 5.52 -17.28
CA LEU A 405 -22.63 4.98 -16.05
C LEU A 405 -23.23 6.06 -15.15
N PRO A 406 -24.52 5.94 -14.74
CA PRO A 406 -25.18 6.93 -13.89
C PRO A 406 -24.85 6.73 -12.40
N SER A 407 -23.56 6.61 -12.06
CA SER A 407 -23.12 6.39 -10.67
C SER A 407 -22.09 7.42 -10.23
N GLU A 408 -22.38 8.12 -9.13
CA GLU A 408 -21.39 8.97 -8.48
C GLU A 408 -20.31 8.12 -7.78
N PRO A 409 -19.02 8.44 -7.94
CA PRO A 409 -17.96 7.75 -7.22
C PRO A 409 -18.14 7.85 -5.70
N TYR A 410 -18.00 6.73 -5.00
CA TYR A 410 -18.06 6.74 -3.55
C TYR A 410 -16.89 7.54 -2.96
N ALA A 411 -17.23 8.51 -2.10
CA ALA A 411 -16.26 9.33 -1.38
C ALA A 411 -16.19 8.88 0.10
N PRO A 412 -15.08 8.25 0.54
CA PRO A 412 -14.96 7.77 1.91
C PRO A 412 -14.95 8.93 2.91
N ARG A 413 -15.58 8.72 4.06
CA ARG A 413 -15.57 9.67 5.18
C ARG A 413 -14.71 9.14 6.30
N VAL A 414 -13.63 9.85 6.61
CA VAL A 414 -12.81 9.57 7.80
C VAL A 414 -13.54 10.11 9.02
N ALA A 415 -13.84 9.24 9.98
CA ALA A 415 -14.55 9.61 11.20
C ALA A 415 -13.66 10.51 12.10
N PRO A 416 -14.22 11.53 12.78
CA PRO A 416 -13.43 12.46 13.60
C PRO A 416 -12.54 11.79 14.67
N TRP A 417 -13.02 10.69 15.26
CA TRP A 417 -12.28 9.95 16.29
C TRP A 417 -10.99 9.31 15.76
N VAL A 418 -10.90 9.00 14.46
CA VAL A 418 -9.67 8.46 13.85
C VAL A 418 -8.54 9.47 13.96
N TYR A 419 -8.85 10.77 13.79
CA TYR A 419 -7.87 11.84 14.00
C TYR A 419 -7.44 11.94 15.47
N ALA A 420 -8.35 11.76 16.42
CA ALA A 420 -8.02 11.75 17.83
C ALA A 420 -7.11 10.57 18.20
N VAL A 421 -7.42 9.36 17.72
CA VAL A 421 -6.58 8.16 17.93
C VAL A 421 -5.20 8.35 17.30
N ALA A 422 -5.15 8.89 16.07
CA ALA A 422 -3.89 9.17 15.40
C ALA A 422 -3.07 10.24 16.15
N ALA A 423 -3.71 11.28 16.69
CA ALA A 423 -3.05 12.30 17.50
C ALA A 423 -2.52 11.74 18.84
N VAL A 424 -3.24 10.80 19.47
CA VAL A 424 -2.74 10.11 20.67
C VAL A 424 -1.55 9.22 20.32
N ALA A 425 -1.67 8.39 19.28
CA ALA A 425 -0.58 7.52 18.82
C ALA A 425 0.67 8.33 18.47
N ALA A 426 0.48 9.49 17.85
CA ALA A 426 1.51 10.46 17.54
C ALA A 426 2.25 10.98 18.76
N ILE A 427 1.52 11.48 19.76
CA ILE A 427 2.10 12.01 21.01
C ILE A 427 2.93 10.92 21.69
N VAL A 428 2.36 9.72 21.81
CA VAL A 428 3.05 8.56 22.40
C VAL A 428 4.32 8.23 21.63
N SER A 429 4.29 8.29 20.30
CA SER A 429 5.43 7.94 19.45
C SER A 429 6.51 9.02 19.49
N VAL A 430 6.16 10.30 19.45
CA VAL A 430 7.11 11.42 19.60
C VAL A 430 7.77 11.37 20.97
N ALA A 431 6.99 11.23 22.04
CA ALA A 431 7.51 11.13 23.40
C ALA A 431 8.40 9.90 23.57
N GLY A 432 7.99 8.76 23.00
CA GLY A 432 8.77 7.53 22.99
C GLY A 432 10.11 7.70 22.27
N GLN A 433 10.11 8.31 21.07
CA GLN A 433 11.35 8.51 20.28
C GLN A 433 12.30 9.45 21.00
N TRP A 434 11.76 10.55 21.55
CA TRP A 434 12.55 11.49 22.31
C TRP A 434 13.16 10.84 23.55
N TRP A 435 12.38 10.07 24.32
CA TRP A 435 12.86 9.35 25.49
C TRP A 435 13.93 8.31 25.14
N LEU A 436 13.67 7.44 24.14
CA LEU A 436 14.60 6.40 23.71
C LEU A 436 15.90 7.02 23.18
N GLY A 437 15.81 8.04 22.32
CA GLY A 437 16.96 8.74 21.78
C GLY A 437 17.78 9.43 22.87
N SER A 438 17.13 10.06 23.85
CA SER A 438 17.80 10.68 25.00
C SER A 438 18.51 9.64 25.86
N ALA A 439 17.87 8.49 26.10
CA ALA A 439 18.49 7.38 26.83
C ALA A 439 19.71 6.81 26.08
N MET A 440 19.64 6.67 24.75
CA MET A 440 20.77 6.23 23.93
C MET A 440 21.93 7.22 23.99
N LEU A 441 21.66 8.51 23.91
CA LEU A 441 22.69 9.55 24.01
C LEU A 441 23.37 9.53 25.40
N ALA A 442 22.61 9.33 26.47
CA ALA A 442 23.13 9.27 27.85
C ALA A 442 23.96 8.00 28.16
N VAL A 443 23.94 6.99 27.28
CA VAL A 443 24.83 5.81 27.38
C VAL A 443 26.14 6.04 26.61
N VAL A 444 26.11 6.88 25.58
CA VAL A 444 27.24 7.17 24.70
C VAL A 444 28.12 8.31 25.24
N PHE A 445 27.51 9.28 25.92
CA PHE A 445 28.13 10.42 26.59
C PHE A 445 27.93 10.30 28.10
#